data_AF-A0A6N6TDD4-F1
#
_entry.id   AF-A0A6N6TDD4-F1
#
_cell.length_a   1.000
_cell.length_b   1.000
_cell.length_c   1.000
_cell.angle_alpha   90.00
_cell.angle_beta   90.00
_cell.angle_gamma   90.00
#
_symmetry.space_group_name_H-M   'P 1'
#
loop_
_entity.id
_entity.type
_entity.pdbx_description
1 polymer ?
#
loop_
_entity_poly.entity_id
_entity_poly.type
_entity_poly.pdbx_seq_one_letter_code
_entity_poly.pdbx_strand_id
1 'polypeptide(L)'
;MRPVLSLTVILALAFGAMAQAQVYKWTDANGQVHYDSKPPPEGQATQTLDIQSQPTPAGGADNTQSMQRATRQLRELRATSRGVPVDELDRPPSRKRRGEPREPPHIGYEDRARIDNLNSEIRRLSSSTIGSSSNRAREIRAAKDELRQIYRRYGIKP
;
A
#
# COMPACT_ATOMS: atom_id res chain seq x y z
N MET A 1 65.57 13.13 16.23
CA MET A 1 64.12 13.30 16.03
C MET A 1 63.80 13.09 14.55
N ARG A 2 63.28 11.91 14.21
CA ARG A 2 62.75 11.57 12.88
C ARG A 2 61.32 11.05 13.11
N PRO A 3 60.29 11.81 12.72
CA PRO A 3 59.06 11.14 12.27
C PRO A 3 58.35 11.84 11.10
N VAL A 4 58.94 12.86 10.48
CA VAL A 4 58.20 13.66 9.46
C VAL A 4 58.10 12.93 8.12
N LEU A 5 59.11 12.15 7.73
CA LEU A 5 59.09 11.36 6.48
C LEU A 5 58.23 10.09 6.57
N SER A 6 58.02 9.55 7.77
CA SER A 6 57.17 8.35 7.98
C SER A 6 55.69 8.70 7.95
N LEU A 7 55.33 9.92 8.40
CA LEU A 7 53.95 10.40 8.43
C LEU A 7 53.38 10.66 7.03
N THR A 8 54.22 11.12 6.09
CA THR A 8 53.82 11.40 4.70
C THR A 8 53.54 10.14 3.89
N VAL A 9 54.26 9.04 4.13
CA VAL A 9 54.02 7.76 3.44
C VAL A 9 52.71 7.10 3.91
N ILE A 10 52.36 7.24 5.18
CA ILE A 10 51.09 6.72 5.73
C ILE A 10 49.90 7.55 5.22
N LEU A 11 50.06 8.87 5.07
CA LEU A 11 49.01 9.74 4.54
C LEU A 11 48.74 9.51 3.04
N ALA A 12 49.77 9.16 2.25
CA ALA A 12 49.61 8.81 0.84
C ALA A 12 48.87 7.47 0.63
N LEU A 13 49.00 6.52 1.56
CA LEU A 13 48.32 5.22 1.48
C LEU A 13 46.82 5.30 1.80
N ALA A 14 46.37 6.36 2.48
CA ALA A 14 44.97 6.57 2.85
C ALA A 14 44.08 7.05 1.69
N PHE A 15 44.66 7.49 0.57
CA PHE A 15 43.92 8.02 -0.59
C PHE A 15 43.58 6.96 -1.67
N GLY A 16 43.95 5.69 -1.46
CA GLY A 16 43.98 4.66 -2.50
C GLY A 16 42.82 3.67 -2.58
N ALA A 17 41.63 3.99 -2.06
CA ALA A 17 40.45 3.13 -2.21
C ALA A 17 39.27 3.90 -2.81
N MET A 18 39.41 4.35 -4.06
CA MET A 18 38.24 4.59 -4.90
C MET A 18 37.60 3.23 -5.17
N ALA A 19 36.60 2.88 -4.36
CA ALA A 19 35.79 1.68 -4.57
C ALA A 19 35.13 1.76 -5.95
N GLN A 20 35.69 1.05 -6.93
CA GLN A 20 35.06 0.83 -8.23
C GLN A 20 33.85 -0.08 -7.97
N ALA A 21 32.64 0.49 -8.03
CA ALA A 21 31.40 -0.25 -7.80
C ALA A 21 31.14 -1.20 -8.99
N GLN A 22 31.68 -2.40 -8.89
CA GLN A 22 31.50 -3.44 -9.90
C GLN A 22 30.15 -4.14 -9.65
N VAL A 23 29.27 -4.18 -10.66
CA VAL A 23 27.99 -4.89 -10.57
C VAL A 23 28.09 -6.18 -11.36
N TYR A 24 27.77 -7.29 -10.72
CA TYR A 24 27.75 -8.61 -11.35
C TYR A 24 26.34 -8.97 -11.75
N LYS A 25 26.18 -9.44 -12.99
CA LYS A 25 24.95 -10.05 -13.48
C LYS A 25 25.17 -11.55 -13.64
N TRP A 26 24.28 -12.35 -13.06
CA TRP A 26 24.25 -13.79 -13.27
C TRP A 26 22.81 -14.30 -13.33
N THR A 27 22.66 -15.51 -13.87
CA THR A 27 21.37 -16.21 -13.92
C THR A 27 21.44 -17.40 -12.98
N ASP A 28 20.47 -17.54 -12.09
CA ASP A 28 20.40 -18.68 -11.16
C ASP A 28 19.88 -19.97 -11.85
N ALA A 29 19.88 -21.09 -11.12
CA ALA A 29 19.41 -22.38 -11.62
C ALA A 29 17.90 -22.40 -11.98
N ASN A 30 17.13 -21.42 -11.49
CA ASN A 30 15.71 -21.26 -11.77
C ASN A 30 15.45 -20.30 -12.96
N GLY A 31 16.50 -19.79 -13.60
CA GLY A 31 16.41 -18.87 -14.73
C GLY A 31 16.19 -17.40 -14.35
N GLN A 32 16.28 -17.03 -13.07
CA GLN A 32 16.13 -15.64 -12.62
C GLN A 32 17.47 -14.89 -12.75
N VAL A 33 17.40 -13.67 -13.28
CA VAL A 33 18.56 -12.80 -13.45
C VAL A 33 18.74 -11.95 -12.20
N HIS A 34 19.90 -12.08 -11.56
CA HIS A 34 20.28 -11.34 -10.37
C HIS A 34 21.35 -10.30 -10.69
N TYR A 35 21.31 -9.17 -9.96
CA TYR A 35 22.29 -8.09 -10.02
C TYR A 35 22.74 -7.76 -8.59
N ASP A 36 24.02 -7.94 -8.29
CA ASP A 36 24.57 -7.64 -6.95
C ASP A 36 25.97 -7.02 -7.08
N SER A 37 26.40 -6.35 -6.02
CA SER A 37 27.77 -5.84 -5.84
C SER A 37 28.73 -6.89 -5.30
N LYS A 38 28.24 -8.06 -4.89
CA LYS A 38 29.04 -9.20 -4.43
C LYS A 38 29.22 -10.24 -5.55
N PRO A 39 30.39 -10.89 -5.63
CA PRO A 39 30.61 -11.95 -6.61
C PRO A 39 29.64 -13.12 -6.36
N PRO A 40 29.07 -13.73 -7.41
CA PRO A 40 28.16 -14.87 -7.27
C PRO A 40 28.88 -16.12 -6.75
N PRO A 41 28.14 -17.07 -6.15
CA PRO A 41 28.69 -18.35 -5.70
C PRO A 41 29.28 -19.16 -6.86
N GLU A 42 30.33 -19.95 -6.57
CA GLU A 42 31.12 -20.66 -7.59
C GLU A 42 30.25 -21.55 -8.50
N GLY A 43 30.49 -21.47 -9.81
CA GLY A 43 29.82 -22.29 -10.83
C GLY A 43 28.79 -21.56 -11.71
N GLN A 44 28.59 -20.25 -11.54
CA GLN A 44 27.64 -19.46 -12.34
C GLN A 44 28.35 -18.62 -13.40
N ALA A 45 27.86 -18.67 -14.64
CA ALA A 45 28.34 -17.80 -15.72
C ALA A 45 28.05 -16.34 -15.35
N THR A 46 29.12 -15.57 -15.13
CA THR A 46 29.04 -14.22 -14.58
C THR A 46 29.46 -13.20 -15.64
N GLN A 47 28.68 -12.14 -15.79
CA GLN A 47 29.06 -10.98 -16.60
C GLN A 47 29.27 -9.77 -15.70
N THR A 48 30.48 -9.24 -15.74
CA THR A 48 30.84 -8.01 -15.04
C THR A 48 30.32 -6.80 -15.82
N LEU A 49 29.46 -6.01 -15.18
CA LEU A 49 28.94 -4.76 -15.73
C LEU A 49 29.73 -3.59 -15.13
N ASP A 50 30.38 -2.84 -16.00
CA ASP A 50 30.93 -1.53 -15.66
C ASP A 50 29.83 -0.48 -15.82
N ILE A 51 29.24 -0.06 -14.70
CA ILE A 51 28.19 0.96 -14.69
C ILE A 51 28.86 2.32 -14.50
N GLN A 52 29.02 3.03 -15.62
CA GLN A 52 29.43 4.43 -15.60
C GLN A 52 28.41 5.24 -14.80
N SER A 53 28.82 5.72 -13.63
CA SER A 53 28.00 6.58 -12.79
C SER A 53 27.85 7.94 -13.49
N GLN A 54 26.71 8.18 -14.14
CA GLN A 54 26.42 9.52 -14.64
C GLN A 54 26.18 10.46 -13.45
N PRO A 55 26.81 11.64 -13.42
CA PRO A 55 26.51 12.63 -12.40
C PRO A 55 25.03 13.01 -12.52
N THR A 56 24.32 13.04 -11.40
CA THR A 56 22.96 13.56 -11.35
C THR A 56 22.97 14.97 -11.93
N PRO A 57 22.17 15.28 -12.96
CA PRO A 57 22.19 16.61 -13.58
C PRO A 57 21.95 17.67 -12.50
N ALA A 58 22.80 18.69 -12.47
CA ALA A 58 22.84 19.73 -11.43
C ALA A 58 21.55 20.59 -11.32
N GLY A 59 20.55 20.34 -12.17
CA GLY A 59 19.27 21.04 -12.20
C GLY A 59 18.25 20.50 -11.19
N GLY A 60 18.56 20.54 -9.90
CA GLY A 60 17.60 20.20 -8.84
C GLY A 60 16.39 21.14 -8.78
N ALA A 61 16.52 22.37 -9.29
CA ALA A 61 15.47 23.40 -9.26
C ALA A 61 14.34 23.19 -10.29
N ASP A 62 14.65 22.59 -11.46
CA ASP A 62 13.66 22.43 -12.54
C ASP A 62 12.71 21.26 -12.31
N ASN A 63 13.17 20.21 -11.60
CA ASN A 63 12.35 19.03 -11.31
C ASN A 63 11.17 19.35 -10.38
N THR A 64 11.37 20.23 -9.39
CA THR A 64 10.28 20.64 -8.50
C THR A 64 9.25 21.50 -9.24
N GLN A 65 9.71 22.41 -10.11
CA GLN A 65 8.82 23.26 -10.90
C GLN A 65 8.04 22.47 -11.95
N SER A 66 8.68 21.52 -12.64
CA SER A 66 8.02 20.67 -13.63
C SER A 66 6.96 19.77 -12.97
N MET A 67 7.27 19.20 -11.80
CA MET A 67 6.33 18.41 -11.02
C MET A 67 5.12 19.26 -10.54
N GLN A 68 5.36 20.49 -10.09
CA GLN A 68 4.30 21.43 -9.71
C GLN A 68 3.38 21.79 -10.89
N ARG A 69 3.93 21.97 -12.10
CA ARG A 69 3.13 22.23 -13.31
C ARG A 69 2.28 21.01 -13.68
N ALA A 70 2.88 19.81 -13.67
CA ALA A 70 2.16 18.57 -13.97
C ALA A 70 1.00 18.32 -12.98
N THR A 71 1.21 18.59 -11.69
CA THR A 71 0.13 18.46 -10.68
C THR A 71 -0.99 19.47 -10.87
N ARG A 72 -0.69 20.72 -11.26
CA ARG A 72 -1.72 21.72 -11.59
C ARG A 72 -2.56 21.30 -12.80
N GLN A 73 -1.91 20.88 -13.89
CA GLN A 73 -2.61 20.41 -15.09
C GLN A 73 -3.54 19.23 -14.79
N LEU A 74 -3.09 18.26 -13.98
CA LEU A 74 -3.91 17.12 -13.60
C LEU A 74 -5.16 17.54 -12.80
N ARG A 75 -5.02 18.55 -11.92
CA ARG A 75 -6.15 19.09 -11.14
C ARG A 75 -7.16 19.78 -12.05
N GLU A 76 -6.71 20.60 -12.99
CA GLU A 76 -7.57 21.29 -13.97
C GLU A 76 -8.34 20.30 -14.85
N LEU A 77 -7.67 19.25 -15.32
CA LEU A 77 -8.32 18.18 -16.10
C LEU A 77 -9.40 17.47 -15.27
N ARG A 78 -9.10 17.12 -14.02
CA ARG A 78 -10.07 16.46 -13.14
C ARG A 78 -11.25 17.36 -12.79
N ALA A 79 -11.02 18.66 -12.61
CA ALA A 79 -12.06 19.67 -12.41
C ALA A 79 -12.99 19.76 -13.62
N THR A 80 -12.40 19.91 -14.83
CA THR A 80 -13.13 19.98 -16.09
C THR A 80 -13.94 18.72 -16.35
N SER A 81 -13.35 17.53 -16.22
CA SER A 81 -14.03 16.25 -16.43
C SER A 81 -15.18 16.00 -15.46
N ARG A 82 -15.16 16.62 -14.27
CA ARG A 82 -16.24 16.53 -13.27
C ARG A 82 -17.22 17.69 -13.31
N GLY A 83 -16.95 18.74 -14.09
CA GLY A 83 -17.77 19.96 -14.13
C GLY A 83 -17.78 20.75 -12.81
N VAL A 84 -16.73 20.62 -11.99
CA VAL A 84 -16.58 21.35 -10.72
C VAL A 84 -15.33 22.24 -10.75
N PRO A 85 -15.35 23.42 -10.11
CA PRO A 85 -14.17 24.30 -10.06
C PRO A 85 -13.01 23.64 -9.30
N VAL A 86 -11.78 24.02 -9.62
CA VAL A 86 -10.55 23.44 -9.04
C VAL A 86 -10.52 23.59 -7.51
N ASP A 87 -11.00 24.71 -6.97
CA ASP A 87 -11.07 24.95 -5.52
C ASP A 87 -12.05 24.01 -4.80
N GLU A 88 -13.03 23.47 -5.51
CA GLU A 88 -13.99 22.51 -4.95
C GLU A 88 -13.45 21.08 -4.93
N LEU A 89 -12.43 20.80 -5.74
CA LEU A 89 -11.75 19.51 -5.79
C LEU A 89 -11.01 19.18 -4.48
N ASP A 90 -10.41 20.20 -3.89
CA ASP A 90 -9.66 20.12 -2.62
C ASP A 90 -10.53 20.46 -1.41
N ARG A 91 -11.77 20.91 -1.64
CA ARG A 91 -12.69 21.22 -0.54
C ARG A 91 -12.92 19.93 0.24
N PRO A 92 -12.53 19.87 1.53
CA PRO A 92 -12.87 18.71 2.35
C PRO A 92 -14.37 18.52 2.27
N PRO A 93 -14.87 17.29 2.14
CA PRO A 93 -16.30 17.04 1.98
C PRO A 93 -17.01 17.83 3.06
N SER A 94 -17.77 18.85 2.63
CA SER A 94 -18.50 19.71 3.55
C SER A 94 -19.20 18.77 4.50
N ARG A 95 -18.82 18.81 5.78
CA ARG A 95 -19.34 17.92 6.82
C ARG A 95 -20.80 18.34 7.01
N LYS A 96 -21.67 18.04 6.04
CA LYS A 96 -23.13 18.15 6.09
C LYS A 96 -23.47 17.40 7.35
N ARG A 97 -23.67 18.16 8.44
CA ARG A 97 -23.89 17.71 9.83
C ARG A 97 -23.98 16.20 9.90
N ARG A 98 -22.82 15.52 9.78
CA ARG A 98 -22.75 14.08 9.99
C ARG A 98 -23.05 14.01 11.46
N GLY A 99 -24.27 13.57 11.77
CA GLY A 99 -24.91 13.77 13.06
C GLY A 99 -23.86 13.67 14.16
N GLU A 100 -23.90 14.64 15.07
CA GLU A 100 -23.42 14.53 16.44
C GLU A 100 -23.12 13.07 16.80
N PRO A 101 -21.93 12.69 17.29
CA PRO A 101 -21.56 11.30 17.52
C PRO A 101 -22.62 10.64 18.41
N ARG A 102 -23.64 10.07 17.78
CA ARG A 102 -24.72 9.39 18.45
C ARG A 102 -24.05 8.14 18.96
N GLU A 103 -23.99 8.01 20.28
CA GLU A 103 -23.57 6.75 20.88
C GLU A 103 -24.31 5.62 20.17
N PRO A 104 -23.58 4.58 19.70
CA PRO A 104 -24.22 3.47 19.01
C PRO A 104 -25.40 3.00 19.86
N PRO A 105 -26.60 2.80 19.27
CA PRO A 105 -27.76 2.38 20.06
C PRO A 105 -27.40 1.15 20.88
N HIS A 106 -27.62 1.22 22.19
CA HIS A 106 -27.25 0.14 23.08
C HIS A 106 -28.15 -1.07 22.80
N ILE A 107 -27.59 -2.09 22.18
CA ILE A 107 -28.24 -3.38 21.96
C ILE A 107 -28.07 -4.20 23.23
N GLY A 108 -29.18 -4.64 23.83
CA GLY A 108 -29.17 -5.47 25.02
C GLY A 108 -28.42 -6.79 24.81
N TYR A 109 -27.94 -7.39 25.90
CA TYR A 109 -27.13 -8.61 25.87
C TYR A 109 -27.79 -9.76 25.09
N GLU A 110 -29.09 -9.99 25.31
CA GLU A 110 -29.84 -11.06 24.66
C GLU A 110 -29.95 -10.85 23.14
N ASP A 111 -30.24 -9.61 22.73
CA ASP A 111 -30.35 -9.26 21.32
C ASP A 111 -28.98 -9.30 20.63
N ARG A 112 -27.89 -8.99 21.34
CA ARG A 112 -26.53 -9.14 20.82
C ARG A 112 -26.17 -10.60 20.56
N ALA A 113 -26.41 -11.47 21.54
CA ALA A 113 -26.19 -12.91 21.38
C ALA A 113 -27.04 -13.49 20.23
N ARG A 114 -28.28 -13.01 20.09
CA ARG A 114 -29.17 -13.39 18.99
C ARG A 114 -28.65 -12.93 17.63
N ILE A 115 -28.16 -11.70 17.52
CA ILE A 115 -27.53 -11.18 16.28
C ILE A 115 -26.34 -12.04 15.87
N ASP A 116 -25.48 -12.40 16.83
CA ASP A 116 -24.29 -13.22 16.56
C ASP A 116 -24.69 -14.63 16.08
N ASN A 117 -25.71 -15.23 16.72
CA ASN A 117 -26.25 -16.51 16.29
C ASN A 117 -26.82 -16.45 14.87
N LEU A 118 -27.69 -15.47 14.57
CA LEU A 118 -28.28 -15.28 13.24
C LEU A 118 -27.21 -15.05 12.16
N ASN A 119 -26.18 -14.25 12.45
CA ASN A 119 -25.06 -14.03 11.54
C ASN A 119 -24.26 -15.32 11.29
N SER A 120 -24.04 -16.12 12.33
CA SER A 120 -23.38 -17.42 12.21
C SER A 120 -24.20 -18.40 11.38
N GLU A 121 -25.52 -18.40 11.53
CA GLU A 121 -26.45 -19.25 10.79
C GLU A 121 -26.50 -18.84 9.32
N ILE A 122 -26.61 -17.55 9.01
CA ILE A 122 -26.52 -17.04 7.64
C ILE A 122 -25.21 -17.49 7.00
N ARG A 123 -24.07 -17.38 7.71
CA ARG A 123 -22.77 -17.81 7.20
C ARG A 123 -22.74 -19.33 6.95
N ARG A 124 -23.21 -20.13 7.92
CA ARG A 124 -23.27 -21.60 7.83
C ARG A 124 -24.15 -22.07 6.68
N LEU A 125 -25.34 -21.48 6.52
CA LEU A 125 -26.28 -21.80 5.44
C LEU A 125 -25.77 -21.37 4.08
N SER A 126 -25.05 -20.24 4.02
CA SER A 126 -24.44 -19.75 2.78
C SER A 126 -23.27 -20.64 2.34
N SER A 127 -22.48 -21.17 3.28
CA SER A 127 -21.33 -22.03 2.97
C SER A 127 -21.69 -23.52 2.89
N SER A 128 -22.81 -23.95 3.47
CA SER A 128 -23.24 -25.35 3.46
C SER A 128 -23.70 -25.77 2.07
N THR A 129 -23.14 -26.87 1.57
CA THR A 129 -23.58 -27.55 0.34
C THR A 129 -24.61 -28.65 0.60
N ILE A 130 -24.95 -28.89 1.88
CA ILE A 130 -25.86 -29.96 2.30
C ILE A 130 -27.32 -29.52 2.09
N GLY A 131 -28.10 -30.37 1.43
CA GLY A 131 -29.54 -30.18 1.21
C GLY A 131 -29.90 -29.25 0.04
N SER A 132 -31.21 -28.97 -0.10
CA SER A 132 -31.73 -28.16 -1.20
C SER A 132 -31.28 -26.69 -1.11
N SER A 133 -30.83 -26.13 -2.24
CA SER A 133 -30.48 -24.71 -2.35
C SER A 133 -31.68 -23.79 -2.06
N SER A 134 -32.88 -24.19 -2.47
CA SER A 134 -34.08 -23.39 -2.24
C SER A 134 -34.47 -23.31 -0.76
N ASN A 135 -34.30 -24.39 -0.01
CA ASN A 135 -34.53 -24.41 1.44
C ASN A 135 -33.54 -23.49 2.16
N ARG A 136 -32.24 -23.63 1.86
CA ARG A 136 -31.19 -22.75 2.40
C ARG A 136 -31.47 -21.28 2.12
N ALA A 137 -31.88 -20.95 0.90
CA ALA A 137 -32.22 -19.58 0.54
C ALA A 137 -33.43 -19.04 1.32
N ARG A 138 -34.42 -19.88 1.69
CA ARG A 138 -35.53 -19.47 2.55
C ARG A 138 -35.06 -19.22 3.99
N GLU A 139 -34.25 -20.11 4.54
CA GLU A 139 -33.71 -19.98 5.90
C GLU A 139 -32.81 -18.75 6.03
N ILE A 140 -31.95 -18.48 5.04
CA ILE A 140 -31.13 -17.26 4.99
C ILE A 140 -32.01 -16.00 4.97
N ARG A 141 -33.11 -16.00 4.21
CA ARG A 141 -34.04 -14.86 4.19
C ARG A 141 -34.71 -14.68 5.55
N ALA A 142 -35.20 -15.76 6.16
CA ALA A 142 -35.81 -15.73 7.49
C ALA A 142 -34.84 -15.16 8.53
N ALA A 143 -33.60 -15.66 8.59
CA ALA A 143 -32.59 -15.16 9.52
C ALA A 143 -32.25 -13.68 9.28
N LYS A 144 -32.18 -13.24 8.02
CA LYS A 144 -32.00 -11.82 7.69
C LYS A 144 -33.19 -10.95 8.10
N ASP A 145 -34.40 -11.45 7.96
CA ASP A 145 -35.61 -10.72 8.35
C ASP A 145 -35.71 -10.59 9.87
N GLU A 146 -35.32 -11.60 10.64
CA GLU A 146 -35.20 -11.51 12.10
C GLU A 146 -34.14 -10.48 12.53
N LEU A 147 -32.97 -10.51 11.90
CA LEU A 147 -31.91 -9.54 12.14
C LEU A 147 -32.39 -8.09 11.88
N ARG A 148 -33.16 -7.88 10.81
CA ARG A 148 -33.82 -6.60 10.52
C ARG A 148 -34.86 -6.21 11.56
N GLN A 149 -35.61 -7.16 12.12
CA GLN A 149 -36.56 -6.87 13.20
C GLN A 149 -35.85 -6.40 14.46
N ILE A 150 -34.74 -7.05 14.83
CA ILE A 150 -33.91 -6.64 15.96
C ILE A 150 -33.37 -5.23 15.72
N TYR A 151 -32.76 -4.95 14.56
CA TYR A 151 -32.25 -3.62 14.26
C TYR A 151 -33.33 -2.53 14.26
N ARG A 152 -34.54 -2.83 13.75
CA ARG A 152 -35.68 -1.90 13.82
C ARG A 152 -36.09 -1.58 15.25
N ARG A 153 -36.05 -2.55 16.18
CA ARG A 153 -36.34 -2.33 17.61
C ARG A 153 -35.42 -1.26 18.21
N TYR A 154 -34.15 -1.23 17.79
CA TYR A 154 -33.15 -0.25 18.26
C TYR A 154 -33.08 1.03 17.41
N GLY A 155 -34.00 1.22 16.46
CA GLY A 155 -33.98 2.37 15.54
C GLY A 155 -32.78 2.38 14.60
N ILE A 156 -32.10 1.25 14.43
CA ILE A 156 -30.97 1.07 13.52
C ILE A 156 -31.55 0.75 12.14
N LYS A 157 -31.17 1.54 11.13
CA LYS A 157 -31.55 1.25 9.74
C LYS A 157 -30.76 0.01 9.26
N PRO A 158 -31.44 -1.02 8.71
CA PRO A 158 -30.80 -2.22 8.21
C PRO A 158 -30.02 -2.00 6.90
#